data_AF-A0A3D3YUY1-F1
#
_entry.id   AF-A0A3D3YUY1-F1
#
_cell.length_a   1.000
_cell.length_b   1.000
_cell.length_c   1.000
_cell.angle_alpha   90.00
_cell.angle_beta   90.00
_cell.angle_gamma   90.00
#
_symmetry.space_group_name_H-M   'P 1'
#
loop_
_entity.id
_entity.type
_entity.pdbx_description
1 polymer ?
#
loop_
_entity_poly.entity_id
_entity_poly.type
_entity_poly.pdbx_seq_one_letter_code
_entity_poly.pdbx_strand_id
1 'polypeptide(L)'
;MESVRLIMVPLFAGAGWQTASSLTHARTELLAGVVVGSGVGYVLGGVFGRRTVAAVSKVEREFRRISAGDILAGSIGLVLGMVMAVLVSVPLFHLPPAAAYPTVAFLYLTLGFLGYRVGRTKATDLFALFGMKPRAAGTPAGEVCVVDTSALLDGRTLTLVRMGYLSGTLLVTRRRRGRTPDHR
;
A
#
# COMPACT_ATOMS: atom_id res chain seq x y z
N MET A 1 13.60 9.07 -11.58
CA MET A 1 13.66 8.62 -12.99
C MET A 1 15.07 8.11 -13.31
N GLU A 2 16.14 8.85 -12.96
CA GLU A 2 17.54 8.43 -13.05
C GLU A 2 17.87 7.08 -12.40
N SER A 3 17.40 6.81 -11.18
CA SER A 3 17.82 5.66 -10.38
C SER A 3 17.39 4.30 -10.96
N VAL A 4 16.23 4.24 -11.64
CA VAL A 4 15.77 3.03 -12.33
C VAL A 4 16.59 2.77 -13.61
N ARG A 5 17.03 3.85 -14.29
CA ARG A 5 17.96 3.77 -15.44
C ARG A 5 19.33 3.23 -15.01
N LEU A 6 19.80 3.66 -13.84
CA LEU A 6 21.12 3.30 -13.31
C LEU A 6 21.24 1.81 -12.93
N ILE A 7 20.12 1.13 -12.63
CA ILE A 7 20.10 -0.30 -12.29
C ILE A 7 19.79 -1.17 -13.53
N MET A 8 18.84 -0.75 -14.38
CA MET A 8 18.43 -1.56 -15.54
C MET A 8 19.47 -1.59 -16.66
N VAL A 9 20.18 -0.48 -16.91
CA VAL A 9 21.18 -0.39 -17.98
C VAL A 9 22.36 -1.36 -17.79
N PRO A 10 23.04 -1.41 -16.62
CA PRO A 10 24.14 -2.36 -16.42
C PRO A 10 23.66 -3.82 -16.37
N LEU A 11 22.43 -4.07 -15.90
CA LEU A 11 21.87 -5.42 -15.83
C LEU A 11 21.59 -6.01 -17.23
N PHE A 12 21.03 -5.19 -18.13
CA PHE A 12 20.82 -5.58 -19.52
C PHE A 12 22.12 -5.58 -20.34
N ALA A 13 23.06 -4.68 -20.05
CA ALA A 13 24.40 -4.73 -20.65
C ALA A 13 25.14 -6.02 -20.26
N GLY A 14 25.04 -6.45 -18.99
CA GLY A 14 25.60 -7.73 -18.53
C GLY A 14 24.90 -8.95 -19.14
N ALA A 15 23.56 -8.94 -19.22
CA ALA A 15 22.81 -10.02 -19.86
C ALA A 15 23.13 -10.13 -21.37
N GLY A 16 23.32 -9.00 -22.05
CA GLY A 16 23.77 -8.94 -23.45
C GLY A 16 25.20 -9.43 -23.64
N TRP A 17 26.11 -9.10 -22.71
CA TRP A 17 27.47 -9.64 -22.69
C TRP A 17 27.47 -11.17 -22.56
N GLN A 18 26.61 -11.72 -21.69
CA GLN A 18 26.56 -13.15 -21.41
C GLN A 18 25.94 -13.97 -22.55
N THR A 19 24.99 -13.38 -23.31
CA THR A 19 24.45 -13.98 -24.54
C THR A 19 25.35 -13.79 -25.76
N ALA A 20 26.19 -12.75 -25.79
CA ALA A 20 27.20 -12.56 -26.82
C ALA A 20 28.42 -13.47 -26.62
N SER A 21 28.78 -13.81 -25.37
CA SER A 21 29.91 -14.70 -25.08
C SER A 21 29.63 -16.18 -25.37
N SER A 22 28.37 -16.57 -25.57
CA SER A 22 27.99 -17.96 -25.88
C SER A 22 27.94 -18.28 -27.39
N LEU A 23 28.18 -17.30 -28.26
CA LEU A 23 28.28 -17.47 -29.72
C LEU A 23 29.61 -16.90 -30.27
N THR A 24 30.67 -17.67 -30.05
CA THR A 24 31.80 -17.99 -30.97
C THR A 24 32.71 -16.90 -31.58
N HIS A 25 33.93 -17.33 -31.92
CA HIS A 25 34.99 -16.69 -32.71
C HIS A 25 34.53 -15.85 -33.93
N ALA A 26 34.38 -14.52 -33.78
CA ALA A 26 34.74 -13.52 -34.80
C ALA A 26 34.55 -12.09 -34.25
N ARG A 27 35.59 -11.25 -34.39
CA ARG A 27 35.64 -9.88 -33.85
C ARG A 27 34.57 -8.93 -34.44
N THR A 28 33.98 -9.29 -35.58
CA THR A 28 33.00 -8.50 -36.34
C THR A 28 31.55 -8.74 -35.89
N GLU A 29 31.21 -9.94 -35.43
CA GLU A 29 29.87 -10.26 -34.90
C GLU A 29 29.63 -9.62 -33.52
N LEU A 30 30.71 -9.36 -32.77
CA LEU A 30 30.68 -8.65 -31.50
C LEU A 30 30.17 -7.20 -31.65
N LEU A 31 30.59 -6.46 -32.69
CA LEU A 31 30.13 -5.09 -32.91
C LEU A 31 28.65 -5.03 -33.30
N ALA A 32 28.20 -5.95 -34.16
CA ALA A 32 26.80 -6.06 -34.54
C ALA A 32 25.92 -6.44 -33.33
N GLY A 33 26.36 -7.39 -32.51
CA GLY A 33 25.68 -7.79 -31.28
C GLY A 33 25.57 -6.66 -30.26
N VAL A 34 26.65 -5.86 -30.10
CA VAL A 34 26.64 -4.69 -29.20
C VAL A 34 25.67 -3.62 -29.69
N VAL A 35 25.64 -3.31 -30.99
CA VAL A 35 24.72 -2.29 -31.54
C VAL A 35 23.26 -2.72 -31.43
N VAL A 36 22.96 -3.96 -31.81
CA VAL A 36 21.59 -4.51 -31.73
C VAL A 36 21.14 -4.64 -30.27
N GLY A 37 22.00 -5.16 -29.39
CA GLY A 37 21.71 -5.30 -27.95
C GLY A 37 21.50 -3.95 -27.27
N SER A 38 22.28 -2.93 -27.61
CA SER A 38 22.11 -1.57 -27.07
C SER A 38 20.79 -0.95 -27.53
N GLY A 39 20.42 -1.11 -28.80
CA GLY A 39 19.15 -0.61 -29.34
C GLY A 39 17.94 -1.28 -28.69
N VAL A 40 17.95 -2.60 -28.58
CA VAL A 40 16.88 -3.38 -27.93
C VAL A 40 16.80 -3.05 -26.43
N GLY A 41 17.94 -2.96 -25.75
CA GLY A 41 18.01 -2.59 -24.33
C GLY A 41 17.47 -1.18 -24.07
N TYR A 42 17.72 -0.22 -24.95
CA TYR A 42 17.19 1.14 -24.83
C TYR A 42 15.65 1.17 -24.94
N VAL A 43 15.09 0.46 -25.92
CA VAL A 43 13.64 0.38 -26.13
C VAL A 43 12.94 -0.35 -24.98
N LEU A 44 13.45 -1.52 -24.60
CA LEU A 44 12.89 -2.30 -23.50
C LEU A 44 13.03 -1.54 -22.17
N GLY A 45 14.22 -1.02 -21.86
CA GLY A 45 14.46 -0.23 -20.65
C GLY A 45 13.56 0.99 -20.54
N GLY A 46 13.29 1.68 -21.66
CA GLY A 46 12.36 2.81 -21.70
C GLY A 46 10.90 2.42 -21.43
N VAL A 47 10.42 1.30 -22.00
CA VAL A 47 9.05 0.82 -21.79
C VAL A 47 8.85 0.28 -20.38
N PHE A 48 9.77 -0.57 -19.90
CA PHE A 48 9.73 -1.11 -18.54
C PHE A 48 9.90 0.00 -17.50
N GLY A 49 10.83 0.94 -17.71
CA GLY A 49 11.03 2.07 -16.81
C GLY A 49 9.76 2.91 -16.60
N ARG A 50 9.06 3.26 -17.68
CA ARG A 50 7.79 4.00 -17.58
C ARG A 50 6.70 3.21 -16.86
N ARG A 51 6.57 1.92 -17.13
CA ARG A 51 5.59 1.04 -16.47
C ARG A 51 5.88 0.87 -14.98
N THR A 52 7.14 0.67 -14.62
CA THR A 52 7.58 0.54 -13.22
C THR A 52 7.30 1.82 -12.45
N VAL A 53 7.65 2.99 -12.99
CA VAL A 53 7.37 4.27 -12.32
C VAL A 53 5.87 4.52 -12.18
N ALA A 54 5.08 4.20 -13.21
CA ALA A 54 3.63 4.31 -13.13
C ALA A 54 3.04 3.38 -12.04
N ALA A 55 3.49 2.13 -11.97
CA ALA A 55 3.07 1.17 -10.94
C ALA A 55 3.47 1.65 -9.54
N VAL A 56 4.71 2.07 -9.33
CA VAL A 56 5.20 2.62 -8.06
C VAL A 56 4.38 3.84 -7.66
N SER A 57 4.11 4.78 -8.57
CA SER A 57 3.30 5.96 -8.28
C SER A 57 1.85 5.64 -7.89
N LYS A 58 1.32 4.51 -8.38
CA LYS A 58 -0.02 4.03 -8.04
C LYS A 58 -0.01 3.42 -6.64
N VAL A 59 0.99 2.59 -6.35
CA VAL A 59 1.19 2.00 -5.02
C VAL A 59 1.42 3.10 -3.98
N GLU A 60 2.27 4.09 -4.27
CA GLU A 60 2.57 5.18 -3.34
C GLU A 60 1.33 6.05 -3.05
N ARG A 61 0.49 6.30 -4.06
CA ARG A 61 -0.81 6.97 -3.86
C ARG A 61 -1.75 6.16 -2.99
N GLU A 62 -1.76 4.84 -3.14
CA GLU A 62 -2.57 3.94 -2.31
C GLU A 62 -2.03 3.92 -0.87
N PHE A 63 -0.72 3.79 -0.69
CA PHE A 63 -0.06 3.80 0.62
C PHE A 63 -0.32 5.10 1.40
N ARG A 64 -0.34 6.25 0.73
CA ARG A 64 -0.70 7.53 1.37
C ARG A 64 -2.14 7.59 1.90
N ARG A 65 -3.04 6.74 1.40
CA ARG A 65 -4.43 6.66 1.86
C ARG A 65 -4.61 5.69 3.03
N ILE A 66 -3.65 4.78 3.24
CA ILE A 66 -3.70 3.81 4.34
C ILE A 66 -3.28 4.52 5.62
N SER A 67 -4.13 4.48 6.65
CA SER A 67 -3.80 5.09 7.93
C SER A 67 -2.73 4.27 8.66
N ALA A 68 -1.95 4.91 9.54
CA ALA A 68 -0.98 4.21 10.38
C ALA A 68 -1.67 3.15 11.28
N GLY A 69 -2.92 3.41 11.68
CA GLY A 69 -3.76 2.46 12.42
C GLY A 69 -4.05 1.20 11.61
N ASP A 70 -4.39 1.32 10.33
CA ASP A 70 -4.65 0.17 9.45
C ASP A 70 -3.41 -0.69 9.24
N ILE A 71 -2.22 -0.08 9.15
CA ILE A 71 -0.95 -0.80 9.05
C ILE A 71 -0.68 -1.59 10.33
N LEU A 72 -0.82 -0.95 11.49
CA LEU A 72 -0.64 -1.59 12.79
C LEU A 72 -1.63 -2.73 13.01
N ALA A 73 -2.93 -2.49 12.79
CA ALA A 73 -3.96 -3.51 12.97
C ALA A 73 -3.83 -4.66 11.97
N GLY A 74 -3.47 -4.36 10.72
CA GLY A 74 -3.13 -5.38 9.72
C GLY A 74 -1.93 -6.22 10.17
N SER A 75 -0.90 -5.60 10.74
CA SER A 75 0.30 -6.30 11.23
C SER A 75 -0.03 -7.23 12.40
N ILE A 76 -0.85 -6.75 13.35
CA ILE A 76 -1.34 -7.57 14.47
C ILE A 76 -2.15 -8.76 13.92
N GLY A 77 -3.08 -8.51 13.00
CA GLY A 77 -3.86 -9.56 12.34
C GLY A 77 -3.00 -10.57 11.57
N LEU A 78 -1.93 -10.12 10.91
CA LEU A 78 -0.96 -10.98 10.23
C LEU A 78 -0.26 -11.92 11.22
N VAL A 79 0.23 -11.38 12.35
CA VAL A 79 0.88 -12.18 13.39
C VAL A 79 -0.08 -13.20 13.96
N LEU A 80 -1.30 -12.80 14.32
CA LEU A 80 -2.35 -13.71 14.80
C LEU A 80 -2.68 -14.80 13.76
N GLY A 81 -2.86 -14.42 12.49
CA GLY A 81 -3.10 -15.37 11.40
C GLY A 81 -1.95 -16.36 11.23
N MET A 82 -0.71 -15.91 11.41
CA MET A 82 0.47 -16.76 11.32
C MET A 82 0.60 -17.73 12.50
N VAL A 83 0.30 -17.27 13.72
CA VAL A 83 0.22 -18.13 14.91
C VAL A 83 -0.83 -19.23 14.71
N MET A 84 -2.00 -18.88 14.18
CA MET A 84 -3.04 -19.86 13.85
C MET A 84 -2.56 -20.84 12.76
N ALA A 85 -1.84 -20.36 11.74
CA ALA A 85 -1.29 -21.22 10.70
C ALA A 85 -0.28 -22.23 11.25
N VAL A 86 0.60 -21.80 12.17
CA VAL A 86 1.55 -22.68 12.87
C VAL A 86 0.80 -23.78 13.62
N LEU A 87 -0.23 -23.43 14.41
CA LEU A 87 -1.04 -24.41 15.15
C LEU A 87 -1.69 -25.44 14.22
N VAL A 88 -2.29 -24.99 13.12
CA VAL A 88 -2.97 -25.86 12.15
C VAL A 88 -1.97 -26.69 11.34
N SER A 89 -0.71 -26.25 11.20
CA SER A 89 0.31 -27.00 10.46
C SER A 89 0.79 -28.28 11.14
N VAL A 90 0.66 -28.38 12.47
CA VAL A 90 1.11 -29.55 13.25
C VAL A 90 0.55 -30.88 12.74
N PRO A 91 -0.78 -31.06 12.55
CA PRO A 91 -1.31 -32.29 11.97
C PRO A 91 -0.91 -32.48 10.50
N LEU A 92 -0.67 -31.40 9.73
CA LEU A 92 -0.32 -31.48 8.31
C LEU A 92 1.06 -32.11 8.06
N PHE A 93 1.98 -32.06 9.04
CA PHE A 93 3.27 -32.72 8.93
C PHE A 93 3.20 -34.26 9.03
N HIS A 94 2.03 -34.82 9.37
CA HIS A 94 1.81 -36.28 9.31
C HIS A 94 1.59 -36.79 7.88
N LEU A 95 1.38 -35.90 6.90
CA LEU A 95 1.29 -36.28 5.49
C LEU A 95 2.67 -36.60 4.90
N PRO A 96 2.73 -37.33 3.77
CA PRO A 96 3.97 -37.53 3.03
C PRO A 96 4.65 -36.19 2.72
N PRO A 97 5.99 -36.08 2.84
CA PRO A 97 6.70 -34.81 2.69
C PRO A 97 6.39 -34.08 1.38
N ALA A 98 6.20 -34.82 0.29
CA ALA A 98 5.86 -34.28 -1.04
C ALA A 98 4.53 -33.50 -1.06
N ALA A 99 3.57 -33.84 -0.20
CA ALA A 99 2.29 -33.15 -0.08
C ALA A 99 2.26 -32.18 1.12
N ALA A 100 2.99 -32.49 2.20
CA ALA A 100 2.99 -31.68 3.42
C ALA A 100 3.57 -30.27 3.18
N TYR A 101 4.76 -30.16 2.58
CA TYR A 101 5.41 -28.86 2.37
C TYR A 101 4.60 -27.87 1.53
N PRO A 102 4.08 -28.21 0.33
CA PRO A 102 3.28 -27.26 -0.45
C PRO A 102 1.97 -26.89 0.25
N THR A 103 1.35 -27.84 0.96
CA THR A 103 0.09 -27.61 1.69
C THR A 103 0.31 -26.66 2.87
N VAL A 104 1.37 -26.86 3.65
CA VAL A 104 1.73 -25.97 4.77
C VAL A 104 2.11 -24.59 4.26
N ALA A 105 2.89 -24.48 3.17
CA ALA A 105 3.21 -23.19 2.57
C ALA A 105 1.96 -22.44 2.10
N PHE A 106 1.02 -23.14 1.45
CA PHE A 106 -0.26 -22.58 1.04
C PHE A 106 -1.10 -22.13 2.24
N LEU A 107 -1.13 -22.92 3.32
CA LEU A 107 -1.82 -22.58 4.55
C LEU A 107 -1.27 -21.29 5.18
N TYR A 108 0.06 -21.15 5.27
CA TYR A 108 0.69 -19.96 5.82
C TYR A 108 0.37 -18.71 5.00
N LEU A 109 0.46 -18.81 3.67
CA LEU A 109 0.13 -17.71 2.77
C LEU A 109 -1.34 -17.29 2.91
N THR A 110 -2.25 -18.25 2.95
CA THR A 110 -3.69 -17.98 3.03
C THR A 110 -4.09 -17.43 4.39
N LEU A 111 -3.71 -18.06 5.49
CA LEU A 111 -4.06 -17.59 6.84
C LEU A 111 -3.36 -16.28 7.19
N GLY A 112 -2.10 -16.10 6.78
CA GLY A 112 -1.40 -14.84 6.96
C GLY A 112 -2.08 -13.69 6.22
N PHE A 113 -2.38 -13.89 4.94
CA PHE A 113 -3.07 -12.88 4.15
C PHE A 113 -4.48 -12.59 4.68
N LEU A 114 -5.22 -13.63 5.09
CA LEU A 114 -6.55 -13.46 5.66
C LEU A 114 -6.49 -12.71 7.00
N GLY A 115 -5.56 -13.07 7.89
CA GLY A 115 -5.33 -12.38 9.15
C GLY A 115 -4.98 -10.91 8.94
N TYR A 116 -4.09 -10.60 8.00
CA TYR A 116 -3.77 -9.23 7.62
C TYR A 116 -4.99 -8.47 7.10
N ARG A 117 -5.77 -9.08 6.20
CA ARG A 117 -6.97 -8.47 5.61
C ARG A 117 -8.04 -8.19 6.67
N VAL A 118 -8.28 -9.14 7.56
CA VAL A 118 -9.24 -9.00 8.67
C VAL A 118 -8.77 -7.92 9.63
N GLY A 119 -7.51 -7.96 10.06
CA GLY A 119 -6.92 -6.96 10.96
C GLY A 119 -7.02 -5.54 10.41
N ARG A 120 -6.75 -5.37 9.11
CA ARG A 120 -6.90 -4.06 8.45
C ARG A 120 -8.36 -3.60 8.35
N THR A 121 -9.28 -4.51 8.03
CA THR A 121 -10.72 -4.17 7.87
C THR A 121 -11.37 -3.83 9.20
N LYS A 122 -10.90 -4.43 10.29
CA LYS A 122 -11.43 -4.29 11.65
C LYS A 122 -10.52 -3.47 12.56
N ALA A 123 -9.68 -2.60 11.99
CA ALA A 123 -8.70 -1.82 12.73
C ALA A 123 -9.34 -1.01 13.87
N THR A 124 -10.42 -0.28 13.59
CA THR A 124 -11.14 0.54 14.58
C THR A 124 -11.71 -0.29 15.73
N ASP A 125 -12.31 -1.44 15.43
CA ASP A 125 -12.93 -2.34 16.42
C ASP A 125 -11.86 -2.98 17.31
N LEU A 126 -10.74 -3.39 16.71
CA LEU A 126 -9.60 -3.99 17.41
C LEU A 126 -8.98 -2.98 18.39
N PHE A 127 -8.76 -1.75 17.95
CA PHE A 127 -8.26 -0.67 18.80
C PHE A 127 -9.23 -0.29 19.94
N ALA A 128 -10.54 -0.34 19.68
CA ALA A 128 -11.56 -0.10 20.71
C ALA A 128 -11.55 -1.18 21.80
N LEU A 129 -11.37 -2.46 21.44
CA LEU A 129 -11.25 -3.58 22.37
C LEU A 129 -10.04 -3.44 23.32
N PHE A 130 -8.92 -2.91 22.83
CA PHE A 130 -7.72 -2.66 23.66
C PHE A 130 -7.75 -1.31 24.39
N GLY A 131 -8.87 -0.57 24.37
CA GLY A 131 -8.99 0.76 25.00
C GLY A 131 -8.11 1.84 24.38
N MET A 132 -7.37 1.53 23.33
CA MET A 132 -6.51 2.42 22.57
C MET A 132 -7.29 3.01 21.41
N LYS A 133 -8.24 3.90 21.68
CA LYS A 133 -8.84 4.71 20.61
C LYS A 133 -7.69 5.45 19.93
N PRO A 134 -7.36 5.22 18.65
CA PRO A 134 -6.19 5.83 18.05
C PRO A 134 -6.44 7.33 18.08
N ARG A 135 -5.69 8.04 18.91
CA ARG A 135 -5.81 9.48 19.12
C ARG A 135 -5.50 10.28 17.83
N ALA A 136 -5.05 9.58 16.79
CA ALA A 136 -4.74 10.07 15.45
C ALA A 136 -5.60 9.43 14.33
N ALA A 137 -6.63 8.63 14.66
CA ALA A 137 -7.65 8.25 13.69
C ALA A 137 -8.59 9.45 13.51
N GLY A 138 -8.06 10.51 12.90
CA GLY A 138 -8.89 11.51 12.28
C GLY A 138 -9.89 10.81 11.38
N THR A 139 -11.14 11.27 11.44
CA THR A 139 -12.25 10.93 10.56
C THR A 139 -11.75 10.38 9.21
N PRO A 140 -12.08 9.13 8.84
CA PRO A 140 -11.61 8.51 7.60
C PRO A 140 -11.79 9.45 6.41
N ALA A 141 -10.80 9.49 5.51
CA ALA A 141 -10.81 10.34 4.33
C ALA A 141 -12.04 10.01 3.45
N GLY A 142 -13.12 10.76 3.63
CA GLY A 142 -14.43 10.50 3.00
C GLY A 142 -15.64 10.77 3.91
N GLU A 143 -15.47 10.81 5.24
CA GLU A 143 -16.55 11.24 6.13
C GLU A 143 -16.71 12.76 6.12
N VAL A 144 -17.97 13.20 6.07
CA VAL A 144 -18.36 14.61 6.08
C VAL A 144 -18.59 15.01 7.53
N CYS A 145 -17.74 15.89 8.06
CA CYS A 145 -17.92 16.41 9.40
C CYS A 145 -18.81 17.64 9.35
N VAL A 146 -20.03 17.54 9.88
CA VAL A 146 -20.96 18.67 9.95
C VAL A 146 -20.62 19.52 11.16
N VAL A 147 -20.17 20.74 10.92
CA VAL A 147 -19.81 21.71 11.97
C VAL A 147 -20.80 22.86 11.95
N ASP A 148 -21.44 23.13 13.08
CA ASP A 148 -22.32 24.28 13.22
C ASP A 148 -21.52 25.59 13.35
N THR A 149 -22.07 26.66 12.79
CA THR A 149 -21.59 28.03 12.95
C THR A 149 -21.31 28.40 14.40
N SER A 150 -22.09 27.89 15.36
CA SER A 150 -21.85 28.10 16.79
C SER A 150 -20.52 27.50 17.26
N ALA A 151 -20.25 26.25 16.89
CA ALA A 151 -19.02 25.54 17.21
C ALA A 151 -17.79 26.13 16.50
N LEU A 152 -17.99 26.81 15.37
CA LEU A 152 -16.93 27.52 14.64
C LEU A 152 -16.55 28.85 15.31
N LEU A 153 -17.54 29.54 15.88
CA LEU A 153 -17.36 30.82 16.60
C LEU A 153 -16.71 30.66 17.98
N ASP A 154 -16.74 29.45 18.55
CA ASP A 154 -16.11 29.15 19.85
C ASP A 154 -14.56 29.11 19.79
N GLY A 155 -13.96 29.22 18.60
CA GLY A 155 -12.51 29.33 18.39
C GLY A 155 -11.69 28.05 18.66
N ARG A 156 -12.24 27.11 19.43
CA ARG A 156 -11.62 25.81 19.77
C ARG A 156 -11.61 24.81 18.62
N THR A 157 -12.48 24.99 17.63
CA THR A 157 -12.58 24.17 16.41
C THR A 157 -11.27 24.13 15.64
N LEU A 158 -10.58 25.26 15.53
CA LEU A 158 -9.27 25.33 14.85
C LEU A 158 -8.22 24.48 15.59
N THR A 159 -8.25 24.49 16.92
CA THR A 159 -7.37 23.67 17.75
C THR A 159 -7.68 22.19 17.56
N LEU A 160 -8.97 21.81 17.46
CA LEU A 160 -9.39 20.44 17.19
C LEU A 160 -8.95 19.96 15.79
N VAL A 161 -9.04 20.81 14.77
CA VAL A 161 -8.52 20.50 13.42
C VAL A 161 -7.00 20.33 13.45
N ARG A 162 -6.26 21.25 14.10
CA ARG A 162 -4.80 21.17 14.22
C ARG A 162 -4.33 19.95 15.01
N MET A 163 -5.10 19.52 16.00
CA MET A 163 -4.85 18.28 16.76
C MET A 163 -5.30 17.01 16.02
N GLY A 164 -5.91 17.13 14.83
CA GLY A 164 -6.36 15.98 14.02
C GLY A 164 -7.69 15.36 14.46
N TYR A 165 -8.39 15.95 15.44
CA TYR A 165 -9.69 15.46 15.93
C TYR A 165 -10.83 15.66 14.91
N LEU A 166 -10.71 16.66 14.06
CA LEU A 166 -11.61 16.95 12.95
C LEU A 166 -10.83 16.77 11.66
N SER A 167 -11.06 15.67 10.94
CA SER A 167 -10.44 15.38 9.65
C SER A 167 -11.54 15.20 8.58
N GLY A 168 -11.19 15.32 7.30
CA GLY A 168 -12.16 15.18 6.20
C GLY A 168 -12.81 16.48 5.73
N THR A 169 -13.91 16.38 4.98
CA THR A 169 -14.60 17.55 4.41
C THR A 169 -15.50 18.16 5.48
N LEU A 170 -15.16 19.37 5.96
CA LEU A 170 -16.03 20.11 6.87
C LEU A 170 -17.22 20.70 6.11
N LEU A 171 -18.43 20.26 6.46
CA LEU A 171 -19.67 20.88 6.00
C LEU A 171 -20.13 21.89 7.05
N VAL A 172 -20.07 23.17 6.71
CA VAL A 172 -20.54 24.24 7.60
C VAL A 172 -22.04 24.44 7.37
N THR A 173 -22.84 24.19 8.40
CA THR A 173 -24.27 24.53 8.36
C THR A 173 -24.45 26.03 8.60
N ARG A 174 -25.16 26.70 7.69
CA ARG A 174 -25.55 28.11 7.83
C ARG A 174 -26.92 28.18 8.48
N ARG A 175 -27.00 28.70 9.70
CA ARG A 175 -28.28 28.99 10.35
C ARG A 175 -29.05 30.06 9.55
N ARG A 176 -30.14 29.66 8.88
CA ARG A 176 -31.09 30.59 8.23
C ARG A 176 -31.90 31.26 9.34
N ARG A 177 -31.63 32.54 9.65
CA ARG A 177 -32.50 33.31 10.56
C ARG A 177 -33.88 33.43 9.92
N GLY A 178 -34.89 32.93 10.63
CA GLY A 178 -36.30 33.10 10.27
C GLY A 178 -36.62 34.59 10.16
N ARG A 179 -37.19 34.97 9.03
CA ARG A 179 -37.81 36.26 8.78
C ARG A 179 -39.02 36.33 9.71
N THR A 180 -39.01 37.22 10.70
CA THR A 180 -40.20 37.53 11.50
C THR A 180 -41.30 37.99 10.55
N PRO A 181 -42.52 37.42 10.61
CA PRO A 181 -43.65 37.97 9.89
C PRO A 181 -43.96 39.34 10.51
N ASP A 182 -43.93 40.37 9.67
CA ASP A 182 -44.41 41.70 10.01
C ASP A 182 -45.91 41.60 10.26
N HIS A 183 -46.34 41.75 11.52
CA HIS A 183 -47.75 41.87 11.85
C HIS A 183 -48.20 43.28 11.50
N ARG A 184 -48.95 43.39 10.40
CA ARG A 184 -49.85 44.52 10.13
C ARG A 184 -51.28 44.02 10.08
#